data_AF-A0A6P9D5L5-F1
#
_entry.id   AF-A0A6P9D5L5-F1
#
_cell.length_a   1.000
_cell.length_b   1.000
_cell.length_c   1.000
_cell.angle_alpha   90.00
_cell.angle_beta   90.00
_cell.angle_gamma   90.00
#
_symmetry.space_group_name_H-M   'P 1'
#
loop_
_entity.id
_entity.type
_entity.pdbx_description
1 polymer ?
#
loop_
_entity_poly.entity_id
_entity_poly.type
_entity_poly.pdbx_seq_one_letter_code
_entity_poly.pdbx_strand_id
1 'polypeptide(L)'
;MASRLRTGRGGAGSLFLVDIKDENLGNLETGLCNNQAKLMEEALAAAEDLSVPGQKNIKVEASSMSFLPLYRDDSECCLLVLTDPQDKNTVLAIYLNNSWRLPEDVIKTSDPLREGLKQVQTCQERIVLFVLNCIIFGTLERSLTDDTVFVPHPKKEDARIFWKSGEAAAFYTVKRKGNLCDGHTSQCYMLPVLDTMFVRKKFRRCGLGIKMLQDFCQSFPSEDALGLSSPLSAEMEKVCQKFLETYPKQQPRLWEVEAPGDWTQRVNIWLKIQLEQNADRSSPMPEGQDGEAEEGRINTN
;
A
#
# COMPACT_ATOMS: atom_id res chain seq x y z
N MET A 1 -16.28 -1.90 -35.12
CA MET A 1 -14.93 -1.34 -35.36
C MET A 1 -14.08 -1.64 -34.14
N ALA A 2 -13.22 -2.64 -34.24
CA ALA A 2 -12.34 -3.06 -33.14
C ALA A 2 -11.10 -2.16 -33.10
N SER A 3 -10.93 -1.43 -32.00
CA SER A 3 -9.74 -0.64 -31.73
C SER A 3 -8.59 -1.58 -31.34
N ARG A 4 -7.53 -1.55 -32.16
CA ARG A 4 -6.28 -2.25 -31.88
C ARG A 4 -5.62 -1.65 -30.63
N LEU A 5 -5.48 -2.45 -29.58
CA LEU A 5 -4.61 -2.18 -28.44
C LEU A 5 -3.18 -1.99 -28.96
N ARG A 6 -2.63 -0.78 -28.78
CA ARG A 6 -1.19 -0.54 -28.95
C ARG A 6 -0.48 -1.22 -27.79
N THR A 7 0.18 -2.34 -28.10
CA THR A 7 1.26 -2.89 -27.29
C THR A 7 2.33 -1.81 -27.12
N GLY A 8 2.54 -1.37 -25.88
CA GLY A 8 3.72 -0.57 -25.54
C GLY A 8 4.97 -1.36 -25.94
N ARG A 9 5.84 -0.74 -26.75
CA ARG A 9 7.16 -1.28 -27.04
C ARG A 9 7.97 -1.23 -25.74
N GLY A 10 7.91 -2.29 -24.95
CA GLY A 10 9.06 -2.68 -24.15
C GLY A 10 10.17 -3.10 -25.12
N GLY A 11 11.39 -2.65 -24.91
CA GLY A 11 12.54 -3.15 -25.65
C GLY A 11 12.54 -4.68 -25.61
N ALA A 12 12.61 -5.31 -26.78
CA ALA A 12 12.67 -6.75 -26.91
C ALA A 12 13.93 -7.27 -26.19
N GLY A 13 13.77 -7.81 -24.98
CA GLY A 13 14.87 -8.42 -24.23
C GLY A 13 14.85 -8.23 -22.71
N SER A 14 14.02 -7.33 -22.17
CA SER A 14 14.07 -7.00 -20.74
C SER A 14 13.05 -7.81 -19.92
N LEU A 15 13.53 -8.82 -19.16
CA LEU A 15 12.71 -9.62 -18.23
C LEU A 15 12.08 -8.73 -17.14
N PHE A 16 10.90 -9.06 -16.64
CA PHE A 16 10.33 -8.38 -15.47
C PHE A 16 11.11 -8.74 -14.20
N LEU A 17 11.07 -7.87 -13.18
CA LEU A 17 11.90 -8.01 -11.98
C LEU A 17 11.76 -9.39 -11.33
N VAL A 18 10.53 -9.83 -11.09
CA VAL A 18 10.24 -11.10 -10.41
C VAL A 18 10.47 -12.35 -11.27
N ASP A 19 10.86 -12.17 -12.54
CA ASP A 19 11.20 -13.28 -13.45
C ASP A 19 12.72 -13.51 -13.53
N ILE A 20 13.52 -12.60 -12.95
CA ILE A 20 14.98 -12.70 -12.91
C ILE A 20 15.35 -13.74 -11.84
N LYS A 21 16.07 -14.79 -12.25
CA LYS A 21 16.55 -15.86 -11.36
C LYS A 21 17.48 -15.32 -10.27
N ASP A 22 17.31 -15.79 -9.03
CA ASP A 22 18.08 -15.37 -7.85
C ASP A 22 19.61 -15.50 -8.01
N GLU A 23 20.10 -16.46 -8.79
CA GLU A 23 21.54 -16.65 -9.04
C GLU A 23 22.19 -15.49 -9.80
N ASN A 24 21.41 -14.75 -10.61
CA ASN A 24 21.86 -13.52 -11.27
C ASN A 24 21.72 -12.29 -10.37
N LEU A 25 21.14 -12.49 -9.19
CA LEU A 25 20.65 -11.44 -8.30
C LEU A 25 21.52 -11.30 -7.05
N GLY A 26 22.61 -12.08 -6.93
CA GLY A 26 23.70 -11.79 -6.00
C GLY A 26 24.30 -10.38 -6.18
N ASN A 27 23.98 -9.74 -7.32
CA ASN A 27 24.27 -8.34 -7.68
C ASN A 27 23.03 -7.45 -7.80
N LEU A 28 21.83 -7.85 -7.33
CA LEU A 28 20.87 -6.86 -6.87
C LEU A 28 21.42 -6.36 -5.54
N GLU A 29 22.50 -5.59 -5.69
CA GLU A 29 22.91 -4.55 -4.80
C GLU A 29 21.65 -3.71 -4.53
N THR A 30 20.86 -4.15 -3.54
CA THR A 30 20.59 -3.26 -2.43
C THR A 30 21.95 -2.76 -2.01
N GLY A 31 22.43 -1.71 -2.68
CA GLY A 31 23.82 -1.32 -2.58
C GLY A 31 24.06 -1.07 -1.12
N LEU A 32 24.87 -1.92 -0.48
CA LEU A 32 25.58 -1.48 0.71
C LEU A 32 26.07 -0.09 0.32
N CYS A 33 25.67 0.92 1.09
CA CYS A 33 25.90 2.34 0.77
C CYS A 33 27.36 2.66 0.38
N ASN A 34 28.28 1.73 0.63
CA ASN A 34 29.67 1.68 0.23
C ASN A 34 29.94 1.82 -1.29
N ASN A 35 29.00 1.51 -2.19
CA ASN A 35 29.20 1.57 -3.66
C ASN A 35 28.32 2.58 -4.42
N GLN A 36 27.68 3.53 -3.72
CA GLN A 36 26.71 4.46 -4.31
C GLN A 36 27.24 5.25 -5.52
N ALA A 37 28.49 5.72 -5.46
CA ALA A 37 29.09 6.49 -6.56
C ALA A 37 29.21 5.68 -7.86
N LYS A 38 29.63 4.42 -7.77
CA LYS A 38 29.75 3.53 -8.92
C LYS A 38 28.38 3.24 -9.54
N LEU A 39 27.38 2.94 -8.69
CA LEU A 39 26.02 2.67 -9.15
C LEU A 39 25.40 3.90 -9.84
N MET A 40 25.68 5.10 -9.34
CA MET A 40 25.23 6.34 -10.00
C MET A 40 25.88 6.53 -11.37
N GLU A 41 27.17 6.23 -11.53
CA GLU A 41 27.82 6.29 -12.86
C GLU A 41 27.23 5.27 -13.83
N GLU A 42 27.02 4.03 -13.40
CA GLU A 42 26.39 2.99 -14.20
C GLU A 42 24.95 3.38 -14.59
N ALA A 43 24.21 4.00 -13.68
CA ALA A 43 22.85 4.49 -13.92
C ALA A 43 22.81 5.69 -14.89
N LEU A 44 23.80 6.58 -14.83
CA LEU A 44 23.96 7.67 -15.81
C LEU A 44 24.27 7.12 -17.20
N ALA A 45 25.12 6.10 -17.30
CA ALA A 45 25.44 5.45 -18.57
C ALA A 45 24.21 4.75 -19.19
N ALA A 46 23.32 4.20 -18.35
CA ALA A 46 22.08 3.54 -18.79
C ALA A 46 20.92 4.51 -19.12
N ALA A 47 21.14 5.82 -19.06
CA ALA A 47 20.10 6.83 -19.24
C ALA A 47 19.50 6.86 -20.65
N GLU A 48 20.27 6.47 -21.67
CA GLU A 48 19.85 6.53 -23.08
C GLU A 48 18.64 5.64 -23.39
N ASP A 49 18.43 4.59 -22.60
CA ASP A 49 17.34 3.62 -22.78
C ASP A 49 16.04 4.02 -22.05
N LEU A 50 16.06 5.09 -21.24
CA LEU A 50 14.90 5.48 -20.44
C LEU A 50 13.90 6.31 -21.24
N SER A 51 12.66 5.81 -21.34
CA SER A 51 11.52 6.55 -21.87
C SER A 51 10.37 6.54 -20.87
N VAL A 52 10.07 7.70 -20.27
CA VAL A 52 8.96 7.85 -19.33
C VAL A 52 7.72 8.40 -20.03
N PRO A 53 6.55 7.74 -19.92
CA PRO A 53 5.32 8.21 -20.55
C PRO A 53 4.92 9.61 -20.07
N GLY A 54 4.58 10.50 -21.01
CA GLY A 54 4.07 11.84 -20.70
C GLY A 54 5.13 12.91 -20.43
N GLN A 55 6.39 12.54 -20.25
CA GLN A 55 7.52 13.48 -20.16
C GLN A 55 8.37 13.40 -21.43
N LYS A 56 8.57 14.55 -22.09
CA LYS A 56 9.52 14.66 -23.21
C LYS A 56 10.88 15.07 -22.65
N ASN A 57 11.92 14.30 -22.97
CA ASN A 57 13.33 14.60 -22.67
C ASN A 57 13.66 14.79 -21.18
N ILE A 58 13.39 13.79 -20.35
CA ILE A 58 13.96 13.78 -18.99
C ILE A 58 15.46 13.62 -19.13
N LYS A 59 16.21 14.63 -18.69
CA LYS A 59 17.65 14.51 -18.57
C LYS A 59 17.94 13.78 -17.27
N VAL A 60 18.44 12.55 -17.38
CA VAL A 60 18.92 11.80 -16.21
C VAL A 60 20.20 12.48 -15.73
N GLU A 61 20.13 13.11 -14.56
CA GLU A 61 21.24 13.81 -13.95
C GLU A 61 21.42 13.34 -12.51
N ALA A 62 22.64 13.49 -11.96
CA ALA A 62 22.92 13.15 -10.56
C ALA A 62 22.03 13.90 -9.56
N SER A 63 21.59 15.12 -9.90
CA SER A 63 20.71 15.96 -9.09
C SER A 63 19.28 15.42 -8.97
N SER A 64 18.84 14.57 -9.91
CA SER A 64 17.52 13.94 -9.97
C SER A 64 17.55 12.49 -9.47
N MET A 65 18.71 11.98 -9.08
CA MET A 65 18.86 10.63 -8.54
C MET A 65 18.88 10.66 -7.01
N SER A 66 18.15 9.75 -6.38
CA SER A 66 18.14 9.60 -4.93
C SER A 66 18.13 8.13 -4.53
N PHE A 67 18.66 7.86 -3.34
CA PHE A 67 18.61 6.55 -2.73
C PHE A 67 17.47 6.50 -1.71
N LEU A 68 16.56 5.54 -1.89
CA LEU A 68 15.49 5.28 -0.93
C LEU A 68 15.78 3.99 -0.15
N PRO A 69 15.68 3.99 1.19
CA PRO A 69 15.87 2.78 1.97
C PRO A 69 14.76 1.78 1.64
N LEU A 70 15.13 0.55 1.29
CA LEU A 70 14.19 -0.53 0.97
C LEU A 70 13.44 -1.00 2.23
N TYR A 71 14.13 -0.99 3.37
CA TYR A 71 13.62 -1.43 4.66
C TYR A 71 13.69 -0.32 5.69
N ARG A 72 12.80 -0.37 6.69
CA ARG A 72 12.80 0.60 7.79
C ARG A 72 13.96 0.36 8.77
N ASP A 73 14.30 -0.89 8.98
CA ASP A 73 15.23 -1.38 10.00
C ASP A 73 16.64 -1.71 9.44
N ASP A 74 16.87 -1.43 8.15
CA ASP A 74 18.12 -1.73 7.46
C ASP A 74 18.40 -0.62 6.44
N SER A 75 19.29 0.31 6.82
CA SER A 75 19.72 1.43 5.98
C SER A 75 20.84 1.06 5.01
N GLU A 76 21.37 -0.16 5.08
CA GLU A 76 22.35 -0.65 4.10
C GLU A 76 21.66 -1.05 2.80
N CYS A 77 20.39 -1.43 2.86
CA CYS A 77 19.64 -1.80 1.68
C CYS A 77 18.88 -0.60 1.09
N CYS A 78 19.35 -0.04 -0.02
CA CYS A 78 18.68 1.07 -0.70
C CYS A 78 18.42 0.81 -2.19
N LEU A 79 17.42 1.51 -2.74
CA LEU A 79 17.06 1.54 -4.15
C LEU A 79 17.45 2.89 -4.74
N LEU A 80 18.16 2.86 -5.87
CA LEU A 80 18.41 4.06 -6.67
C LEU A 80 17.18 4.39 -7.51
N VAL A 81 16.64 5.59 -7.32
CA VAL A 81 15.46 6.09 -8.03
C VAL A 81 15.77 7.39 -8.75
N LEU A 82 15.02 7.63 -9.83
CA LEU A 82 14.97 8.89 -10.54
C LEU A 82 13.71 9.63 -10.11
N THR A 83 13.86 10.86 -9.62
CA THR A 83 12.74 11.72 -9.20
C THR A 83 12.44 12.81 -10.21
N ASP A 84 11.22 13.34 -10.16
CA ASP A 84 10.83 14.47 -10.98
C ASP A 84 11.58 15.74 -10.55
N PRO A 85 12.28 16.44 -11.47
CA PRO A 85 12.93 17.70 -11.15
C PRO A 85 12.00 18.79 -10.58
N GLN A 86 10.71 18.74 -10.93
CA GLN A 86 9.68 19.69 -10.48
C GLN A 86 8.99 19.26 -9.19
N ASP A 87 8.95 17.95 -8.91
CA ASP A 87 8.42 17.38 -7.68
C ASP A 87 9.31 16.24 -7.19
N LYS A 88 10.20 16.55 -6.26
CA LYS A 88 11.17 15.60 -5.72
C LYS A 88 10.54 14.40 -4.99
N ASN A 89 9.25 14.47 -4.65
CA ASN A 89 8.52 13.34 -4.05
C ASN A 89 7.98 12.37 -5.10
N THR A 90 8.01 12.75 -6.39
CA THR A 90 7.54 11.92 -7.48
C THR A 90 8.68 11.07 -8.04
N VAL A 91 8.56 9.75 -7.90
CA VAL A 91 9.50 8.78 -8.48
C VAL A 91 9.06 8.41 -9.90
N LEU A 92 9.94 8.64 -10.87
CA LEU A 92 9.70 8.41 -12.29
C LEU A 92 10.21 7.04 -12.76
N ALA A 93 11.36 6.60 -12.23
CA ALA A 93 11.97 5.33 -12.58
C ALA A 93 12.82 4.78 -11.43
N ILE A 94 13.08 3.47 -11.46
CA ILE A 94 13.86 2.73 -10.48
C ILE A 94 14.98 2.02 -11.24
N TYR A 95 16.22 2.21 -10.81
CA TYR A 95 17.37 1.55 -11.41
C TYR A 95 17.49 0.13 -10.86
N LEU A 96 17.27 -0.87 -11.71
CA LEU A 96 17.27 -2.29 -11.35
C LEU A 96 17.90 -3.12 -12.47
N ASN A 97 18.79 -4.04 -12.09
CA ASN A 97 19.44 -4.96 -13.03
C ASN A 97 20.02 -4.22 -14.25
N ASN A 98 20.86 -3.21 -13.97
CA ASN A 98 21.57 -2.38 -14.95
C ASN A 98 20.66 -1.64 -15.95
N SER A 99 19.42 -1.35 -15.56
CA SER A 99 18.44 -0.69 -16.42
C SER A 99 17.48 0.18 -15.63
N TRP A 100 17.05 1.30 -16.22
CA TRP A 100 15.95 2.09 -15.66
C TRP A 100 14.60 1.43 -15.95
N ARG A 101 13.81 1.20 -14.90
CA ARG A 101 12.48 0.58 -14.98
C ARG A 101 11.41 1.52 -14.48
N LEU A 102 10.27 1.57 -15.16
CA LEU A 102 9.10 2.28 -14.68
C LEU A 102 8.51 1.56 -13.45
N PRO A 103 7.99 2.27 -12.44
CA PRO A 103 7.31 1.66 -11.31
C PRO A 103 6.22 0.65 -11.72
N GLU A 104 5.49 0.97 -12.80
CA GLU A 104 4.44 0.13 -13.39
C GLU A 104 4.96 -1.17 -14.02
N ASP A 105 6.23 -1.24 -14.41
CA ASP A 105 6.82 -2.46 -14.95
C ASP A 105 7.45 -3.31 -13.85
N VAL A 106 7.92 -2.69 -12.76
CA VAL A 106 8.48 -3.42 -11.61
C VAL A 106 7.45 -4.34 -10.97
N ILE A 107 6.18 -3.93 -10.95
CA ILE A 107 5.08 -4.67 -10.32
C ILE A 107 4.41 -5.72 -11.23
N LYS A 108 5.01 -6.04 -12.38
CA LYS A 108 4.49 -7.03 -13.34
C LYS A 108 5.41 -8.24 -13.44
N THR A 109 4.89 -9.30 -14.04
CA THR A 109 5.61 -10.52 -14.43
C THR A 109 5.21 -10.91 -15.86
N SER A 110 6.08 -11.66 -16.53
CA SER A 110 5.76 -12.28 -17.82
C SER A 110 4.86 -13.50 -17.68
N ASP A 111 4.68 -14.05 -16.47
CA ASP A 111 3.76 -15.15 -16.21
C ASP A 111 2.32 -14.65 -16.01
N PRO A 112 1.42 -14.78 -17.02
CA PRO A 112 0.03 -14.36 -16.88
C PRO A 112 -0.75 -15.25 -15.90
N LEU A 113 -0.22 -16.41 -15.51
CA LEU A 113 -0.83 -17.33 -14.56
C LEU A 113 -0.47 -16.99 -13.11
N ARG A 114 0.42 -16.01 -12.88
CA ARG A 114 0.69 -15.48 -11.54
C ARG A 114 -0.55 -14.72 -11.06
N GLU A 115 -1.35 -15.41 -10.25
CA GLU A 115 -2.65 -14.97 -9.75
C GLU A 115 -2.80 -15.27 -8.25
N GLY A 116 -3.68 -14.53 -7.58
CA GLY A 116 -4.07 -14.75 -6.19
C GLY A 116 -3.07 -14.19 -5.17
N LEU A 117 -3.33 -14.48 -3.89
CA LEU A 117 -2.45 -14.09 -2.79
C LEU A 117 -1.23 -14.99 -2.73
N LYS A 118 -0.04 -14.37 -2.74
CA LYS A 118 1.25 -15.05 -2.59
C LYS A 118 2.04 -14.40 -1.47
N GLN A 119 2.65 -15.23 -0.63
CA GLN A 119 3.57 -14.76 0.41
C GLN A 119 4.83 -14.19 -0.24
N VAL A 120 5.30 -13.06 0.30
CA VAL A 120 6.57 -12.45 -0.11
C VAL A 120 7.71 -13.28 0.47
N GLN A 121 8.55 -13.84 -0.39
CA GLN A 121 9.66 -14.72 -0.01
C GLN A 121 11.01 -14.25 -0.57
N THR A 122 11.00 -13.53 -1.68
CA THR A 122 12.21 -13.11 -2.43
C THR A 122 12.52 -11.62 -2.26
N CYS A 123 13.75 -11.22 -2.56
CA CYS A 123 14.14 -9.81 -2.56
C CYS A 123 13.38 -9.01 -3.64
N GLN A 124 13.18 -9.62 -4.81
CA GLN A 124 12.39 -9.07 -5.91
C GLN A 124 10.96 -8.75 -5.46
N GLU A 125 10.31 -9.67 -4.75
CA GLU A 125 8.97 -9.44 -4.21
C GLU A 125 8.96 -8.39 -3.10
N ARG A 126 10.04 -8.25 -2.33
CA ARG A 126 10.21 -7.14 -1.38
C ARG A 126 10.30 -5.79 -2.09
N ILE A 127 10.98 -5.72 -3.23
CA ILE A 127 10.98 -4.53 -4.07
C ILE A 127 9.58 -4.27 -4.64
N VAL A 128 8.86 -5.28 -5.14
CA VAL A 128 7.47 -5.10 -5.61
C VAL A 128 6.58 -4.55 -4.49
N LEU A 129 6.71 -5.08 -3.27
CA LEU A 129 6.00 -4.58 -2.09
C LEU A 129 6.36 -3.12 -1.80
N PHE A 130 7.64 -2.76 -1.84
CA PHE A 130 8.11 -1.38 -1.65
C PHE A 130 7.53 -0.44 -2.72
N VAL A 131 7.56 -0.84 -4.00
CA VAL A 131 7.01 -0.03 -5.09
C VAL A 131 5.51 0.16 -4.92
N LEU A 132 4.75 -0.87 -4.55
CA LEU A 132 3.32 -0.73 -4.26
C LEU A 132 3.06 0.24 -3.10
N ASN A 133 3.86 0.16 -2.04
CA ASN A 133 3.67 0.90 -0.80
C ASN A 133 4.14 2.36 -0.89
N CYS A 134 5.42 2.56 -1.16
CA CYS A 134 6.06 3.86 -1.03
C CYS A 134 5.95 4.70 -2.30
N ILE A 135 5.84 4.07 -3.48
CA ILE A 135 5.80 4.78 -4.76
C ILE A 135 4.37 4.87 -5.30
N ILE A 136 3.72 3.73 -5.56
CA ILE A 136 2.39 3.71 -6.16
C ILE A 136 1.35 4.25 -5.16
N PHE A 137 1.26 3.69 -3.95
CA PHE A 137 0.40 4.27 -2.95
C PHE A 137 0.91 5.66 -2.55
N GLY A 138 2.14 5.79 -2.05
CA GLY A 138 2.66 7.05 -1.48
C GLY A 138 2.60 8.28 -2.39
N THR A 139 2.87 8.12 -3.68
CA THR A 139 2.96 9.23 -4.65
C THR A 139 1.82 9.23 -5.67
N LEU A 140 1.49 8.09 -6.28
CA LEU A 140 0.61 8.06 -7.47
C LEU A 140 -0.88 7.89 -7.15
N GLU A 141 -1.19 7.14 -6.09
CA GLU A 141 -2.54 6.68 -5.80
C GLU A 141 -3.08 7.11 -4.42
N ARG A 142 -2.27 7.80 -3.60
CA ARG A 142 -2.73 8.37 -2.32
C ARG A 142 -3.86 9.36 -2.53
N SER A 143 -4.82 9.39 -1.61
CA SER A 143 -5.81 10.46 -1.59
C SER A 143 -5.16 11.72 -1.04
N LEU A 144 -5.53 12.89 -1.57
CA LEU A 144 -5.09 14.18 -1.02
C LEU A 144 -5.69 14.46 0.37
N THR A 145 -6.77 13.76 0.71
CA THR A 145 -7.47 13.86 2.00
C THR A 145 -7.04 12.77 2.98
N ASP A 146 -6.12 11.88 2.57
CA ASP A 146 -5.64 10.80 3.42
C ASP A 146 -4.26 11.18 3.96
N ASP A 147 -4.24 11.49 5.25
CA ASP A 147 -3.02 11.85 5.97
C ASP A 147 -2.10 10.63 6.21
N THR A 148 -2.57 9.42 5.90
CA THR A 148 -1.82 8.19 6.10
C THR A 148 -0.65 8.11 5.12
N VAL A 149 0.57 8.04 5.67
CA VAL A 149 1.79 7.79 4.91
C VAL A 149 2.36 6.45 5.35
N PHE A 150 2.44 5.49 4.42
CA PHE A 150 3.12 4.24 4.69
C PHE A 150 4.62 4.39 4.42
N VAL A 151 5.40 4.24 5.49
CA VAL A 151 6.86 4.15 5.42
C VAL A 151 7.27 2.74 4.97
N PRO A 152 8.55 2.50 4.60
CA PRO A 152 9.04 1.17 4.29
C PRO A 152 8.74 0.16 5.40
N HIS A 153 8.58 -1.10 5.00
CA HIS A 153 8.32 -2.20 5.93
C HIS A 153 9.65 -2.77 6.47
N PRO A 154 9.69 -3.29 7.70
CA PRO A 154 10.85 -4.03 8.20
C PRO A 154 11.20 -5.22 7.29
N LYS A 155 12.48 -5.56 7.21
CA LYS A 155 13.00 -6.62 6.32
C LYS A 155 12.31 -7.97 6.51
N LYS A 156 11.97 -8.29 7.76
CA LYS A 156 11.38 -9.57 8.18
C LYS A 156 9.87 -9.48 8.42
N GLU A 157 9.22 -8.35 8.15
CA GLU A 157 7.77 -8.23 8.33
C GLU A 157 7.04 -9.14 7.36
N ASP A 158 6.03 -9.88 7.82
CA ASP A 158 5.27 -10.74 6.92
C ASP A 158 4.50 -9.89 5.92
N ALA A 159 4.49 -10.31 4.66
CA ALA A 159 3.71 -9.64 3.63
C ALA A 159 3.15 -10.63 2.63
N ARG A 160 2.01 -10.26 2.03
CA ARG A 160 1.43 -10.95 0.89
C ARG A 160 1.10 -9.96 -0.21
N ILE A 161 1.34 -10.37 -1.45
CA ILE A 161 0.98 -9.62 -2.65
C ILE A 161 -0.16 -10.37 -3.34
N PHE A 162 -1.24 -9.65 -3.66
CA PHE A 162 -2.32 -10.16 -4.50
C PHE A 162 -1.95 -9.89 -5.97
N TRP A 163 -1.74 -10.96 -6.73
CA TRP A 163 -1.49 -10.89 -8.17
C TRP A 163 -2.79 -11.07 -8.95
N LYS A 164 -2.96 -10.27 -10.00
CA LYS A 164 -4.07 -10.39 -10.95
C LYS A 164 -3.53 -10.32 -12.37
N SER A 165 -3.60 -11.43 -13.08
CA SER A 165 -3.15 -11.60 -14.46
C SER A 165 -1.71 -11.12 -14.68
N GLY A 166 -0.80 -11.54 -13.80
CA GLY A 166 0.61 -11.16 -13.86
C GLY A 166 0.95 -9.76 -13.34
N GLU A 167 -0.02 -9.03 -12.79
CA GLU A 167 0.20 -7.70 -12.22
C GLU A 167 -0.10 -7.66 -10.73
N ALA A 168 0.78 -7.05 -9.94
CA ALA A 168 0.55 -6.87 -8.51
C ALA A 168 -0.56 -5.84 -8.29
N ALA A 169 -1.68 -6.30 -7.72
CA ALA A 169 -2.94 -5.58 -7.64
C ALA A 169 -3.19 -4.98 -6.25
N ALA A 170 -2.70 -5.65 -5.21
CA ALA A 170 -2.87 -5.28 -3.82
C ALA A 170 -1.77 -5.92 -2.96
N PHE A 171 -1.61 -5.46 -1.74
CA PHE A 171 -0.81 -6.14 -0.74
C PHE A 171 -1.40 -5.94 0.65
N TYR A 172 -0.94 -6.76 1.59
CA TYR A 172 -1.06 -6.47 3.01
C TYR A 172 0.17 -6.98 3.78
N THR A 173 0.46 -6.39 4.93
CA THR A 173 1.52 -6.83 5.85
C THR A 173 0.95 -7.26 7.21
N VAL A 174 1.72 -8.07 7.93
CA VAL A 174 1.34 -8.58 9.25
C VAL A 174 2.50 -8.43 10.23
N LYS A 175 2.17 -7.86 11.38
CA LYS A 175 2.97 -7.90 12.60
C LYS A 175 2.59 -9.14 13.40
N ARG A 176 3.54 -10.06 13.53
CA ARG A 176 3.30 -11.31 14.27
C ARG A 176 3.27 -11.04 15.78
N LYS A 177 2.39 -11.77 16.46
CA LYS A 177 2.42 -11.91 17.92
C LYS A 177 3.81 -12.32 18.40
N GLY A 178 4.32 -11.65 19.44
CA GLY A 178 5.64 -11.87 20.00
C GLY A 178 6.77 -11.09 19.33
N ASN A 179 6.56 -10.50 18.15
CA ASN A 179 7.56 -9.61 17.53
C ASN A 179 7.58 -8.26 18.26
N LEU A 180 8.76 -7.66 18.32
CA LEU A 180 8.96 -6.31 18.87
C LEU A 180 8.10 -5.29 18.11
N CYS A 181 7.48 -4.36 18.85
CA CYS A 181 6.69 -3.28 18.28
C CYS A 181 7.56 -2.22 17.60
N ASP A 182 8.73 -1.96 18.18
CA ASP A 182 9.73 -1.04 17.66
C ASP A 182 11.14 -1.44 18.14
N GLY A 183 12.18 -0.73 17.70
CA GLY A 183 13.58 -1.02 18.07
C GLY A 183 14.05 -0.40 19.39
N HIS A 184 13.19 0.34 20.09
CA HIS A 184 13.54 1.14 21.27
C HIS A 184 12.84 0.65 22.53
N THR A 185 11.65 0.07 22.40
CA THR A 185 10.86 -0.51 23.46
C THR A 185 11.04 -2.02 23.48
N SER A 186 11.03 -2.64 24.66
CA SER A 186 10.98 -4.10 24.80
C SER A 186 9.55 -4.64 24.70
N GLN A 187 8.63 -3.90 24.10
CA GLN A 187 7.23 -4.31 23.94
C GLN A 187 7.09 -5.19 22.70
N CYS A 188 6.29 -6.25 22.84
CA CYS A 188 5.97 -7.16 21.75
C CYS A 188 4.47 -7.15 21.47
N TYR A 189 4.09 -7.38 20.21
CA TYR A 189 2.69 -7.53 19.83
C TYR A 189 2.02 -8.68 20.58
N MET A 190 0.87 -8.42 21.20
CA MET A 190 0.13 -9.38 22.01
C MET A 190 -0.80 -10.29 21.20
N LEU A 191 -1.00 -9.95 19.92
CA LEU A 191 -1.81 -10.68 18.94
C LEU A 191 -1.27 -10.43 17.52
N PRO A 192 -1.60 -11.26 16.52
CA PRO A 192 -1.29 -10.94 15.13
C PRO A 192 -2.07 -9.71 14.69
N VAL A 193 -1.38 -8.74 14.06
CA VAL A 193 -1.96 -7.50 13.57
C VAL A 193 -1.70 -7.34 12.09
N LEU A 194 -2.75 -7.18 11.29
CA LEU A 194 -2.64 -6.72 9.91
C LEU A 194 -2.32 -5.22 9.94
N ASP A 195 -1.12 -4.86 9.47
CA ASP A 195 -0.57 -3.51 9.69
C ASP A 195 -0.92 -2.54 8.57
N THR A 196 -0.53 -2.89 7.34
CA THR A 196 -0.81 -2.08 6.16
C THR A 196 -1.60 -2.93 5.17
N MET A 197 -2.53 -2.30 4.47
CA MET A 197 -3.28 -2.90 3.37
C MET A 197 -3.53 -1.86 2.31
N PHE A 198 -3.30 -2.24 1.05
CA PHE A 198 -3.52 -1.35 -0.07
C PHE A 198 -4.06 -2.12 -1.27
N VAL A 199 -5.03 -1.52 -1.96
CA VAL A 199 -5.57 -2.00 -3.24
C VAL A 199 -5.43 -0.88 -4.26
N ARG A 200 -4.76 -1.17 -5.38
CA ARG A 200 -4.62 -0.21 -6.47
C ARG A 200 -5.96 0.19 -7.05
N LYS A 201 -6.13 1.46 -7.41
CA LYS A 201 -7.36 2.10 -7.89
C LYS A 201 -8.05 1.29 -8.98
N LYS A 202 -7.32 0.83 -9.99
CA LYS A 202 -7.87 0.03 -11.10
C LYS A 202 -8.39 -1.36 -10.71
N PHE A 203 -8.05 -1.85 -9.51
CA PHE A 203 -8.52 -3.13 -8.97
C PHE A 203 -9.45 -2.98 -7.76
N ARG A 204 -9.79 -1.74 -7.36
CA ARG A 204 -10.76 -1.49 -6.29
C ARG A 204 -12.16 -1.95 -6.71
N ARG A 205 -13.02 -2.17 -5.72
CA ARG A 205 -14.40 -2.67 -5.89
C ARG A 205 -14.52 -4.06 -6.53
N CYS A 206 -13.41 -4.79 -6.69
CA CYS A 206 -13.39 -6.19 -7.12
C CYS A 206 -13.34 -7.21 -5.96
N GLY A 207 -13.61 -6.78 -4.72
CA GLY A 207 -13.61 -7.66 -3.54
C GLY A 207 -12.23 -8.05 -3.00
N LEU A 208 -11.14 -7.41 -3.45
CA LEU A 208 -9.78 -7.76 -3.03
C LEU A 208 -9.53 -7.54 -1.52
N GLY A 209 -10.05 -6.45 -0.93
CA GLY A 209 -9.94 -6.21 0.51
C GLY A 209 -10.57 -7.31 1.37
N ILE A 210 -11.76 -7.78 0.97
CA ILE A 210 -12.46 -8.90 1.63
C ILE A 210 -11.64 -10.19 1.53
N LYS A 211 -11.05 -10.47 0.36
CA LYS A 211 -10.18 -11.65 0.18
C LYS A 211 -8.92 -11.59 1.05
N MET A 212 -8.31 -10.41 1.20
CA MET A 212 -7.15 -10.22 2.08
C MET A 212 -7.50 -10.38 3.56
N LEU A 213 -8.65 -9.83 4.01
CA LEU A 213 -9.13 -10.07 5.38
C LEU A 213 -9.42 -11.55 5.64
N GLN A 214 -10.03 -12.23 4.66
CA GLN A 214 -10.30 -13.67 4.76
C GLN A 214 -9.02 -14.47 4.91
N ASP A 215 -8.03 -14.23 4.05
CA ASP A 215 -6.73 -14.89 4.08
C ASP A 215 -5.96 -14.62 5.38
N PHE A 216 -6.00 -13.38 5.88
CA PHE A 216 -5.44 -13.02 7.19
C PHE A 216 -6.11 -13.81 8.33
N CYS A 217 -7.44 -13.80 8.42
CA CYS A 217 -8.18 -14.54 9.45
C CYS A 217 -7.93 -16.06 9.39
N GLN A 218 -7.78 -16.62 8.18
CA GLN A 218 -7.50 -18.03 7.96
C GLN A 218 -6.06 -18.42 8.27
N SER A 219 -5.11 -17.47 8.21
CA SER A 219 -3.71 -17.68 8.57
C SER A 219 -3.51 -17.92 10.08
N PHE A 220 -4.48 -17.50 10.89
CA PHE A 220 -4.41 -17.58 12.36
C PHE A 220 -5.68 -18.21 12.93
N PRO A 221 -5.98 -19.49 12.65
CA PRO A 221 -7.25 -20.11 13.03
C PRO A 221 -7.39 -20.33 14.55
N SER A 222 -6.26 -20.41 15.28
CA SER A 222 -6.20 -20.66 16.72
C SER A 222 -6.22 -19.41 17.59
N GLU A 223 -6.15 -18.21 16.99
CA GLU A 223 -6.13 -16.96 17.75
C GLU A 223 -7.56 -16.47 17.99
N ASP A 224 -7.91 -16.22 19.26
CA ASP A 224 -9.22 -15.70 19.63
C ASP A 224 -9.39 -14.21 19.26
N ALA A 225 -8.27 -13.48 19.14
CA ALA A 225 -8.24 -12.08 18.76
C ALA A 225 -7.20 -11.84 17.66
N LEU A 226 -7.61 -11.09 16.64
CA LEU A 226 -6.80 -10.63 15.52
C LEU A 226 -6.96 -9.12 15.39
N GLY A 227 -5.85 -8.44 15.15
CA GLY A 227 -5.80 -6.98 15.05
C GLY A 227 -5.75 -6.49 13.62
N LEU A 228 -6.31 -5.30 13.39
CA LEU A 228 -5.94 -4.38 12.33
C LEU A 228 -5.35 -3.14 12.99
N SER A 229 -4.26 -2.61 12.46
CA SER A 229 -3.61 -1.43 13.04
C SER A 229 -4.53 -0.21 13.03
N SER A 230 -4.58 0.48 14.17
CA SER A 230 -5.22 1.78 14.35
C SER A 230 -4.34 2.92 13.78
N PRO A 231 -4.94 3.99 13.22
CA PRO A 231 -6.38 4.15 12.95
C PRO A 231 -6.82 3.45 11.66
N LEU A 232 -8.05 2.94 11.65
CA LEU A 232 -8.70 2.47 10.42
C LEU A 232 -9.17 3.66 9.57
N SER A 233 -8.86 3.63 8.27
CA SER A 233 -9.46 4.57 7.33
C SER A 233 -10.95 4.29 7.10
N ALA A 234 -11.72 5.31 6.73
CA ALA A 234 -13.14 5.17 6.42
C ALA A 234 -13.41 4.13 5.31
N GLU A 235 -12.50 4.01 4.33
CA GLU A 235 -12.54 2.96 3.32
C GLU A 235 -12.36 1.57 3.92
N MET A 236 -11.41 1.43 4.87
CA MET A 236 -11.14 0.16 5.52
C MET A 236 -12.28 -0.25 6.45
N GLU A 237 -12.91 0.68 7.16
CA GLU A 237 -14.10 0.42 7.97
C GLU A 237 -15.25 -0.14 7.12
N LYS A 238 -15.50 0.43 5.93
CA LYS A 238 -16.49 -0.11 4.98
C LYS A 238 -16.15 -1.53 4.51
N VAL A 239 -14.87 -1.84 4.33
CA VAL A 239 -14.41 -3.19 3.96
C VAL A 239 -14.61 -4.15 5.13
N CYS A 240 -14.25 -3.74 6.35
CA CYS A 240 -14.46 -4.50 7.58
C CYS A 240 -15.94 -4.78 7.82
N GLN A 241 -16.81 -3.77 7.69
CA GLN A 241 -18.25 -3.93 7.83
C GLN A 241 -18.77 -5.04 6.91
N LYS A 242 -18.49 -4.92 5.61
CA LYS A 242 -18.95 -5.89 4.61
C LYS A 242 -18.37 -7.29 4.86
N PHE A 243 -17.10 -7.37 5.28
CA PHE A 243 -16.46 -8.63 5.63
C PHE A 243 -17.15 -9.30 6.83
N LEU A 244 -17.45 -8.53 7.88
CA LEU A 244 -18.04 -9.01 9.13
C LEU A 244 -19.54 -9.36 8.99
N GLU A 245 -20.25 -8.71 8.08
CA GLU A 245 -21.59 -9.11 7.64
C GLU A 245 -21.55 -10.44 6.88
N THR A 246 -20.54 -10.64 6.02
CA THR A 246 -20.37 -11.87 5.21
C THR A 246 -19.89 -13.04 6.07
N TYR A 247 -19.07 -12.79 7.09
CA TYR A 247 -18.46 -13.81 7.94
C TYR A 247 -18.73 -13.54 9.44
N PRO A 248 -19.96 -13.82 9.95
CA PRO A 248 -20.33 -13.52 11.33
C PRO A 248 -19.42 -14.15 12.39
N LYS A 249 -18.82 -15.31 12.08
CA LYS A 249 -17.82 -15.97 12.96
C LYS A 249 -16.58 -15.12 13.26
N GLN A 250 -16.30 -14.11 12.45
CA GLN A 250 -15.16 -13.20 12.64
C GLN A 250 -15.51 -11.96 13.47
N GLN A 251 -16.79 -11.67 13.71
CA GLN A 251 -17.25 -10.50 14.49
C GLN A 251 -16.61 -10.42 15.89
N PRO A 252 -16.53 -11.49 16.70
CA PRO A 252 -15.87 -11.40 18.01
C PRO A 252 -14.33 -11.39 17.92
N ARG A 253 -13.75 -11.72 16.74
CA ARG A 253 -12.31 -11.95 16.58
C ARG A 253 -11.54 -10.75 16.03
N LEU A 254 -12.20 -9.81 15.36
CA LEU A 254 -11.52 -8.68 14.70
C LEU A 254 -11.57 -7.39 15.53
N TRP A 255 -10.38 -6.84 15.78
CA TRP A 255 -10.17 -5.68 16.63
C TRP A 255 -9.34 -4.62 15.89
N GLU A 256 -9.66 -3.36 16.10
CA GLU A 256 -8.78 -2.23 15.78
C GLU A 256 -7.81 -2.07 16.95
N VAL A 257 -6.51 -1.98 16.65
CA VAL A 257 -5.45 -2.21 17.63
C VAL A 257 -4.40 -1.10 17.58
N GLU A 258 -4.17 -0.47 18.73
CA GLU A 258 -2.96 0.29 18.99
C GLU A 258 -1.88 -0.65 19.55
N ALA A 259 -0.64 -0.51 19.09
CA ALA A 259 0.46 -1.36 19.57
C ALA A 259 0.72 -1.14 21.08
N PRO A 260 1.07 -2.18 21.86
CA PRO A 260 1.25 -3.60 21.50
C PRO A 260 -0.04 -4.44 21.36
N GLY A 261 -1.21 -3.87 21.64
CA GLY A 261 -2.51 -4.54 21.46
C GLY A 261 -2.98 -5.34 22.67
N ASP A 262 -2.65 -4.86 23.87
CA ASP A 262 -3.28 -5.35 25.11
C ASP A 262 -4.80 -5.08 25.12
N TRP A 263 -5.52 -5.61 26.10
CA TRP A 263 -6.97 -5.50 26.24
C TRP A 263 -7.48 -4.06 26.26
N THR A 264 -6.72 -3.11 26.80
CA THR A 264 -7.08 -1.68 26.84
C THR A 264 -6.72 -0.93 25.57
N GLN A 265 -5.98 -1.56 24.66
CA GLN A 265 -5.45 -0.94 23.43
C GLN A 265 -6.13 -1.48 22.18
N ARG A 266 -7.31 -2.08 22.35
CA ARG A 266 -8.06 -2.67 21.24
C ARG A 266 -9.55 -2.45 21.39
N VAL A 267 -10.18 -2.15 20.26
CA VAL A 267 -11.62 -1.94 20.15
C VAL A 267 -12.19 -2.94 19.15
N ASN A 268 -13.27 -3.63 19.51
CA ASN A 268 -13.88 -4.59 18.59
C ASN A 268 -14.49 -3.83 17.40
N ILE A 269 -14.06 -4.17 16.18
CA ILE A 269 -14.43 -3.43 14.97
C ILE A 269 -15.93 -3.53 14.70
N TRP A 270 -16.51 -4.72 14.90
CA TRP A 270 -17.95 -4.91 14.69
C TRP A 270 -18.77 -4.02 15.61
N LEU A 271 -18.47 -4.04 16.91
CA LEU A 271 -19.18 -3.25 17.91
C LEU A 271 -19.01 -1.74 17.68
N LYS A 272 -17.81 -1.28 17.33
CA LYS A 272 -17.53 0.13 16.98
C LYS A 272 -18.48 0.60 15.86
N ILE A 273 -18.51 -0.13 14.75
CA ILE A 273 -19.35 0.18 13.59
C ILE A 273 -20.84 0.21 13.95
N GLN A 274 -21.31 -0.74 14.78
CA GLN A 274 -22.73 -0.77 15.19
C GLN A 274 -23.11 0.43 16.07
N LEU A 275 -22.22 0.86 16.96
CA LEU A 275 -22.47 2.01 17.84
C LEU A 275 -22.54 3.31 17.05
N GLU A 276 -21.62 3.52 16.10
CA GLU A 276 -21.60 4.70 15.23
C GLU A 276 -22.88 4.81 14.39
N GLN A 277 -23.33 3.70 13.80
CA GLN A 277 -24.57 3.68 13.01
C GLN A 277 -25.82 3.97 13.85
N ASN A 278 -25.84 3.56 15.11
CA ASN A 278 -26.95 3.85 16.02
C ASN A 278 -26.97 5.33 16.44
N ALA A 279 -25.78 5.92 16.66
CA ALA A 279 -25.66 7.35 16.96
C ALA A 279 -26.17 8.21 15.79
N ASP A 280 -25.78 7.87 14.55
CA ASP A 280 -26.24 8.57 13.34
C ASP A 280 -27.76 8.50 13.16
N ARG A 281 -28.38 7.35 13.45
CA ARG A 281 -29.85 7.17 13.37
C ARG A 281 -30.62 7.94 14.44
N SER A 282 -29.97 8.30 15.55
CA SER A 282 -30.60 8.99 16.68
C SER A 282 -30.52 10.52 16.59
N SER A 283 -29.87 11.06 15.55
CA SER A 283 -29.74 12.50 15.32
C SER A 283 -31.06 13.08 14.75
N PRO A 284 -31.72 14.06 15.40
CA PRO A 284 -32.96 14.64 14.89
C PRO A 284 -32.72 15.38 13.57
N MET A 285 -33.57 15.14 12.57
CA MET A 285 -33.69 16.02 11.40
C MET A 285 -34.06 17.44 11.88
N PRO A 286 -33.46 18.52 11.35
CA PRO A 286 -33.91 19.86 11.69
C PRO A 286 -35.36 20.05 11.21
N GLU A 287 -36.27 20.30 12.15
CA GLU A 287 -37.65 20.66 11.87
C GLU A 287 -37.67 21.93 11.03
N GLY A 288 -38.36 21.87 9.89
CA GLY A 288 -38.64 23.04 9.07
C GLY A 288 -39.46 24.04 9.87
N GLN A 289 -39.03 25.30 9.86
CA GLN A 289 -39.77 26.42 10.41
C GLN A 289 -41.04 26.65 9.57
N ASP A 290 -42.18 26.18 10.07
CA ASP A 290 -43.49 26.72 9.73
C ASP A 290 -44.03 27.49 10.95
N GLY A 291 -44.22 28.80 10.79
CA GLY A 291 -45.10 29.57 11.67
C GLY A 291 -44.58 30.95 12.09
N GLU A 292 -44.86 31.98 11.30
CA GLU A 292 -45.24 33.28 11.85
C GLU A 292 -46.51 33.77 11.15
N ALA A 293 -47.60 33.83 11.91
CA ALA A 293 -48.83 34.51 11.54
C ALA A 293 -48.96 35.79 12.39
N GLU A 294 -49.38 36.86 11.70
CA GLU A 294 -50.09 38.06 12.16
C GLU A 294 -49.50 38.92 13.30
N GLU A 295 -49.23 40.19 12.99
CA GLU A 295 -50.05 41.31 13.49
C GLU A 295 -49.71 42.63 12.77
N GLY A 296 -50.73 43.45 12.48
CA GLY A 296 -50.49 44.80 11.95
C GLY A 296 -51.68 45.50 11.33
N ARG A 297 -52.81 45.58 12.03
CA ARG A 297 -53.95 46.43 11.67
C ARG A 297 -53.77 47.80 12.32
N ILE A 298 -53.45 48.84 11.56
CA ILE A 298 -53.65 50.24 11.99
C ILE A 298 -54.26 51.04 10.83
N ASN A 299 -55.54 51.38 11.00
CA ASN A 299 -56.20 52.48 10.29
C ASN A 299 -56.18 53.70 11.21
N THR A 300 -55.73 54.84 10.71
CA THR A 300 -56.25 56.16 11.09
C THR A 300 -56.07 57.14 9.93
N ASN A 301 -57.19 57.77 9.57
CA ASN A 301 -57.45 58.97 8.75
C ASN A 301 -56.28 59.73 8.13
#